data_AF-A0A7X2ZSP1-F1
#
_entry.id   AF-A0A7X2ZSP1-F1
#
_cell.length_a   1.000
_cell.length_b   1.000
_cell.length_c   1.000
_cell.angle_alpha   90.00
_cell.angle_beta   90.00
_cell.angle_gamma   90.00
#
_symmetry.space_group_name_H-M   'P 1'
#
loop_
_entity.id
_entity.type
_entity.pdbx_description
1 polymer ?
#
loop_
_entity_poly.entity_id
_entity_poly.type
_entity_poly.pdbx_seq_one_letter_code
_entity_poly.pdbx_strand_id
1 'polypeptide(L)'
;MKKEVLKKIIPLGFTCALLCIGFVACSSDSVEDSDMDEESEDETVTELHAAYAAFNTDATTIYLDGSEVVIETTGLPNHETVYWGEDSDLYREEPDVALTPSIMTSNNNATTIRVDATPDLTGNTVATDFNTIGIAVSGSSIFNDQEGAGALDQAAASLDWTGAHIGPGVYHYHLEPKAFTDDDEELVGILLDGVFLYGRKCNATGTYPTDLDSSGGHVSTTQYTDGAEEYHYHIINEVYSTTGSYLAFAGPYQGY
;
A
#
# COMPACT_ATOMS: atom_id res chain seq x y z
N MET A 1 41.57 48.84 -53.47
CA MET A 1 41.85 48.24 -54.79
C MET A 1 41.20 46.85 -54.85
N LYS A 2 40.16 46.71 -55.70
CA LYS A 2 39.65 45.52 -56.46
C LYS A 2 39.56 44.18 -55.71
N LYS A 3 38.41 43.50 -55.60
CA LYS A 3 37.49 42.96 -56.65
C LYS A 3 36.07 42.78 -56.03
N GLU A 4 34.94 43.19 -56.64
CA GLU A 4 34.23 42.62 -57.82
C GLU A 4 33.75 41.16 -57.51
N VAL A 5 32.47 40.72 -57.53
CA VAL A 5 31.41 40.81 -58.58
C VAL A 5 30.01 40.32 -58.10
N LEU A 6 28.95 41.04 -58.55
CA LEU A 6 27.50 40.77 -58.89
C LEU A 6 26.61 39.79 -58.07
N LYS A 7 25.38 40.15 -57.60
CA LYS A 7 24.10 40.67 -58.21
C LYS A 7 23.14 39.61 -58.78
N LYS A 8 21.88 39.58 -58.28
CA LYS A 8 20.58 39.73 -59.01
C LYS A 8 19.36 39.56 -58.04
N ILE A 9 18.52 40.58 -57.76
CA ILE A 9 17.20 40.98 -58.38
C ILE A 9 16.06 39.97 -58.03
N ILE A 10 15.12 40.19 -57.07
CA ILE A 10 13.86 41.02 -57.01
C ILE A 10 12.75 40.50 -57.97
N PRO A 11 11.39 40.61 -57.79
CA PRO A 11 10.50 41.19 -56.73
C PRO A 11 9.28 40.28 -56.34
N LEU A 12 8.35 40.83 -55.51
CA LEU A 12 6.88 40.92 -55.73
C LEU A 12 6.13 40.59 -54.41
N GLY A 13 5.27 41.41 -53.81
CA GLY A 13 4.70 42.72 -54.11
C GLY A 13 3.62 43.02 -53.05
N PHE A 14 3.40 44.30 -52.74
CA PHE A 14 2.11 44.99 -52.51
C PHE A 14 0.99 44.20 -51.76
N THR A 15 0.38 44.68 -50.67
CA THR A 15 -0.55 45.83 -50.58
C THR A 15 -0.96 45.96 -49.07
N CYS A 16 -0.89 47.12 -48.40
CA CYS A 16 -2.01 48.08 -48.16
C CYS A 16 -3.42 47.44 -48.08
N ALA A 17 -4.37 47.77 -47.21
CA ALA A 17 -4.55 48.86 -46.26
C ALA A 17 -5.75 48.56 -45.34
N LEU A 18 -5.84 49.39 -44.30
CA LEU A 18 -6.93 49.71 -43.37
C LEU A 18 -8.40 49.44 -43.77
N LEU A 19 -9.15 49.00 -42.73
CA LEU A 19 -10.41 49.52 -42.15
C LEU A 19 -11.61 49.82 -43.09
N CYS A 20 -12.73 49.10 -42.87
CA CYS A 20 -14.09 49.65 -42.95
C CYS A 20 -15.07 48.80 -42.12
N ILE A 21 -15.87 49.48 -41.31
CA ILE A 21 -16.94 48.97 -40.45
C ILE A 21 -18.12 48.49 -41.30
N GLY A 22 -18.70 47.35 -40.94
CA GLY A 22 -20.01 46.91 -41.43
C GLY A 22 -20.80 46.28 -40.30
N PHE A 23 -21.87 46.96 -39.87
CA PHE A 23 -22.92 46.34 -39.05
C PHE A 23 -23.64 45.28 -39.88
N VAL A 24 -23.62 44.03 -39.41
CA VAL A 24 -24.56 42.99 -39.81
C VAL A 24 -25.22 42.46 -38.54
N ALA A 25 -26.52 42.73 -38.44
CA ALA A 25 -27.43 42.10 -37.50
C ALA A 25 -27.91 40.74 -38.05
N CYS A 26 -28.47 39.91 -37.15
CA CYS A 26 -29.05 38.56 -37.34
C CYS A 26 -28.01 37.42 -37.36
N SER A 27 -28.21 36.25 -36.74
CA SER A 27 -29.38 35.61 -36.12
C SER A 27 -28.89 34.47 -35.18
N SER A 28 -29.66 34.18 -34.14
CA SER A 28 -29.79 32.88 -33.42
C SER A 28 -28.76 31.77 -33.70
N ASP A 29 -27.98 31.37 -32.69
CA ASP A 29 -28.15 30.05 -32.06
C ASP A 29 -27.31 29.94 -30.78
N SER A 30 -27.91 29.25 -29.81
CA SER A 30 -27.43 28.98 -28.45
C SER A 30 -26.17 28.11 -28.43
N VAL A 31 -25.17 28.56 -27.68
CA VAL A 31 -24.16 27.67 -27.11
C VAL A 31 -24.12 28.01 -25.63
N GLU A 32 -24.96 27.31 -24.87
CA GLU A 32 -24.74 27.17 -23.43
C GLU A 32 -23.48 26.31 -23.28
N ASP A 33 -22.46 26.91 -22.68
CA ASP A 33 -21.28 26.22 -22.18
C ASP A 33 -21.75 25.44 -20.94
N SER A 34 -22.21 24.22 -21.16
CA SER A 34 -22.42 23.27 -20.08
C SER A 34 -21.10 22.54 -19.87
N ASP A 35 -20.30 23.07 -18.96
CA ASP A 35 -19.35 22.26 -18.19
C ASP A 35 -20.18 21.12 -17.58
N MET A 36 -20.11 19.95 -18.21
CA MET A 36 -20.53 18.70 -17.58
C MET A 36 -19.42 18.35 -16.60
N ASP A 37 -19.57 18.79 -15.35
CA ASP A 37 -19.00 18.07 -14.23
C ASP A 37 -19.56 16.64 -14.31
N GLU A 38 -18.75 15.70 -14.78
CA GLU A 38 -18.97 14.30 -14.48
C GLU A 38 -18.76 14.17 -12.97
N GLU A 39 -19.84 14.31 -12.20
CA GLU A 39 -19.88 13.77 -10.85
C GLU A 39 -19.56 12.28 -11.00
N SER A 40 -18.34 11.90 -10.59
CA SER A 40 -18.02 10.50 -10.34
C SER A 40 -19.06 10.00 -9.34
N GLU A 41 -19.98 9.14 -9.79
CA GLU A 41 -20.81 8.37 -8.88
C GLU A 41 -19.85 7.55 -8.02
N ASP A 42 -19.55 8.04 -6.82
CA ASP A 42 -18.81 7.31 -5.82
C ASP A 42 -19.62 6.06 -5.50
N GLU A 43 -19.13 4.90 -5.95
CA GLU A 43 -19.81 3.63 -5.70
C GLU A 43 -19.93 3.47 -4.19
N THR A 44 -21.16 3.57 -3.68
CA THR A 44 -21.39 3.44 -2.25
C THR A 44 -21.08 2.02 -1.84
N VAL A 45 -19.96 1.81 -1.16
CA VAL A 45 -19.60 0.51 -0.58
C VAL A 45 -20.60 0.17 0.51
N THR A 46 -21.34 -0.93 0.32
CA THR A 46 -22.40 -1.35 1.25
C THR A 46 -22.03 -2.57 2.08
N GLU A 47 -20.93 -3.24 1.74
CA GLU A 47 -20.43 -4.42 2.42
C GLU A 47 -18.90 -4.42 2.49
N LEU A 48 -18.37 -5.04 3.55
CA LEU A 48 -16.92 -5.23 3.69
C LEU A 48 -16.42 -6.23 2.65
N HIS A 49 -15.21 -6.00 2.14
CA HIS A 49 -14.51 -6.98 1.32
C HIS A 49 -14.40 -8.34 2.04
N ALA A 50 -14.55 -9.44 1.30
CA ALA A 50 -14.58 -10.79 1.90
C ALA A 50 -13.28 -11.16 2.64
N ALA A 51 -12.14 -10.56 2.25
CA ALA A 51 -10.85 -10.76 2.91
C ALA A 51 -10.87 -10.38 4.41
N TYR A 52 -11.72 -9.45 4.82
CA TYR A 52 -11.84 -9.08 6.24
C TYR A 52 -12.34 -10.23 7.13
N ALA A 53 -12.96 -11.27 6.57
CA ALA A 53 -13.36 -12.46 7.32
C ALA A 53 -12.17 -13.31 7.80
N ALA A 54 -10.97 -13.10 7.26
CA ALA A 54 -9.75 -13.80 7.67
C ALA A 54 -9.08 -13.17 8.90
N PHE A 55 -9.46 -11.94 9.28
CA PHE A 55 -8.89 -11.27 10.44
C PHE A 55 -9.39 -11.89 11.75
N ASN A 56 -8.49 -11.97 12.72
CA ASN A 56 -8.77 -12.51 14.04
C ASN A 56 -9.81 -11.65 14.78
N THR A 57 -11.03 -12.14 14.91
CA THR A 57 -12.15 -11.43 15.56
C THR A 57 -11.96 -11.18 17.05
N ASP A 58 -11.04 -11.90 17.71
CA ASP A 58 -10.70 -11.63 19.11
C ASP A 58 -9.71 -10.45 19.25
N ALA A 59 -8.98 -10.13 18.17
CA ALA A 59 -8.00 -9.06 18.13
C ALA A 59 -8.47 -7.82 17.35
N THR A 60 -9.47 -7.96 16.47
CA THR A 60 -9.94 -6.88 15.59
C THR A 60 -11.45 -6.69 15.60
N THR A 61 -11.89 -5.44 15.56
CA THR A 61 -13.25 -5.04 15.21
C THR A 61 -13.20 -4.21 13.93
N ILE A 62 -13.85 -4.69 12.87
CA ILE A 62 -13.78 -4.13 11.52
C ILE A 62 -15.18 -3.78 11.04
N TYR A 63 -15.37 -2.55 10.56
CA TYR A 63 -16.67 -2.05 10.09
C TYR A 63 -16.53 -0.93 9.07
N LEU A 64 -17.57 -0.74 8.26
CA LEU A 64 -17.68 0.41 7.36
C LEU A 64 -18.16 1.65 8.11
N ASP A 65 -17.54 2.79 7.83
CA ASP A 65 -17.98 4.13 8.24
C ASP A 65 -17.94 5.06 7.03
N GLY A 66 -19.05 5.11 6.30
CA GLY A 66 -19.10 5.82 5.01
C GLY A 66 -18.32 5.07 3.94
N SER A 67 -17.37 5.77 3.29
CA SER A 67 -16.46 5.23 2.28
C SER A 67 -15.17 4.64 2.87
N GLU A 68 -15.03 4.63 4.19
CA GLU A 68 -13.85 4.08 4.87
C GLU A 68 -14.16 2.76 5.56
N VAL A 69 -13.16 1.87 5.63
CA VAL A 69 -13.13 0.76 6.57
C VAL A 69 -12.36 1.18 7.81
N VAL A 70 -12.99 1.05 8.97
CA VAL A 70 -12.37 1.26 10.28
C VAL A 70 -11.93 -0.07 10.85
N ILE A 71 -10.65 -0.17 11.22
CA ILE A 71 -10.05 -1.35 11.84
C ILE A 71 -9.55 -0.94 13.22
N GLU A 72 -10.27 -1.37 14.25
CA GLU A 72 -9.84 -1.25 15.64
C GLU A 72 -9.16 -2.56 16.04
N THR A 73 -7.94 -2.48 16.57
CA THR A 73 -7.21 -3.67 17.01
C THR A 73 -6.64 -3.56 18.41
N THR A 74 -6.53 -4.70 19.10
CA THR A 74 -5.76 -4.84 20.34
C THR A 74 -4.25 -4.78 20.10
N GLY A 75 -3.79 -5.00 18.86
CA GLY A 75 -2.38 -5.09 18.49
C GLY A 75 -1.70 -6.40 18.90
N LEU A 76 -2.45 -7.32 19.52
CA LEU A 76 -1.92 -8.57 20.06
C LEU A 76 -2.20 -9.74 19.10
N PRO A 77 -1.20 -10.56 18.75
CA PRO A 77 -1.38 -11.67 17.82
C PRO A 77 -2.08 -12.86 18.49
N ASN A 78 -2.37 -13.92 17.73
CA ASN A 78 -2.92 -15.19 18.25
C ASN A 78 -1.94 -16.37 18.12
N HIS A 79 -0.66 -16.10 17.91
CA HIS A 79 0.38 -17.12 17.83
C HIS A 79 1.37 -16.99 19.00
N GLU A 80 2.18 -18.03 19.16
CA GLU A 80 3.21 -18.05 20.18
C GLU A 80 4.42 -17.20 19.80
N THR A 81 5.04 -16.54 20.77
CA THR A 81 6.28 -15.78 20.64
C THR A 81 6.89 -15.56 22.03
N VAL A 82 8.21 -15.40 22.09
CA VAL A 82 8.91 -15.02 23.32
C VAL A 82 8.41 -13.69 23.90
N TYR A 83 7.88 -12.79 23.06
CA TYR A 83 7.41 -11.46 23.47
C TYR A 83 6.07 -11.45 24.23
N TRP A 84 5.43 -12.60 24.43
CA TRP A 84 4.31 -12.73 25.36
C TRP A 84 4.75 -12.69 26.83
N GLY A 85 5.97 -13.15 27.12
CA GLY A 85 6.49 -13.34 28.49
C GLY A 85 5.96 -14.61 29.18
N GLU A 86 6.76 -15.18 30.07
CA GLU A 86 6.59 -16.52 30.67
C GLU A 86 5.24 -16.82 31.33
N ASP A 87 4.50 -15.78 31.74
CA ASP A 87 3.19 -15.91 32.40
C ASP A 87 2.02 -16.11 31.42
N SER A 88 2.27 -16.05 30.10
CA SER A 88 1.26 -16.22 29.06
C SER A 88 1.22 -17.64 28.50
N ASP A 89 0.02 -18.16 28.20
CA ASP A 89 -0.16 -19.44 27.50
C ASP A 89 0.39 -19.42 26.05
N LEU A 90 0.59 -18.22 25.48
CA LEU A 90 1.19 -18.03 24.16
C LEU A 90 2.71 -17.75 24.24
N TYR A 91 3.32 -17.93 25.41
CA TYR A 91 4.76 -17.82 25.54
C TYR A 91 5.48 -18.99 24.88
N ARG A 92 6.49 -18.68 24.07
CA ARG A 92 7.44 -19.64 23.55
C ARG A 92 8.86 -19.19 23.83
N GLU A 93 9.67 -20.05 24.43
CA GLU A 93 11.07 -19.75 24.68
C GLU A 93 11.85 -19.70 23.35
N GLU A 94 12.58 -18.61 23.12
CA GLU A 94 13.41 -18.41 21.94
C GLU A 94 14.80 -17.90 22.38
N PRO A 95 15.71 -18.81 22.79
CA PRO A 95 16.94 -18.44 23.49
C PRO A 95 17.95 -17.66 22.63
N ASP A 96 17.78 -17.70 21.30
CA ASP A 96 18.63 -16.99 20.34
C ASP A 96 18.11 -15.56 20.03
N VAL A 97 16.93 -15.19 20.52
CA VAL A 97 16.35 -13.85 20.34
C VAL A 97 16.94 -12.90 21.39
N ALA A 98 17.60 -11.84 20.92
CA ALA A 98 18.06 -10.74 21.76
C ALA A 98 16.88 -9.83 22.11
N LEU A 99 16.15 -10.20 23.16
CA LEU A 99 14.94 -9.50 23.60
C LEU A 99 15.14 -8.00 23.78
N THR A 100 14.16 -7.24 23.31
CA THR A 100 14.03 -5.84 23.65
C THR A 100 13.64 -5.66 25.12
N PRO A 101 13.75 -4.44 25.70
CA PRO A 101 13.33 -4.19 27.08
C PRO A 101 11.82 -4.36 27.34
N SER A 102 11.00 -4.47 26.30
CA SER A 102 9.54 -4.53 26.38
C SER A 102 9.03 -5.92 25.97
N ILE A 103 7.91 -6.30 26.55
CA ILE A 103 7.06 -7.41 26.10
C ILE A 103 5.65 -6.88 25.84
N MET A 104 4.78 -7.66 25.20
CA MET A 104 3.44 -7.19 24.81
C MET A 104 2.62 -6.64 25.99
N THR A 105 2.74 -7.23 27.18
CA THR A 105 2.05 -6.77 28.40
C THR A 105 2.66 -5.50 29.01
N SER A 106 3.80 -5.03 28.51
CA SER A 106 4.46 -3.81 29.01
C SER A 106 3.77 -2.52 28.55
N ASN A 107 3.10 -2.56 27.38
CA ASN A 107 2.54 -1.38 26.72
C ASN A 107 1.10 -1.63 26.23
N ASN A 108 0.38 -0.56 25.94
CA ASN A 108 -0.85 -0.67 25.17
C ASN A 108 -0.50 -0.79 23.68
N ASN A 109 -0.83 -1.92 23.07
CA ASN A 109 -0.54 -2.20 21.66
C ASN A 109 -1.70 -1.79 20.74
N ALA A 110 -2.84 -1.41 21.32
CA ALA A 110 -4.04 -1.12 20.58
C ALA A 110 -3.90 0.11 19.69
N THR A 111 -4.45 0.02 18.49
CA THR A 111 -4.49 1.11 17.52
C THR A 111 -5.77 1.04 16.69
N THR A 112 -6.11 2.14 16.04
CA THR A 112 -7.19 2.23 15.07
C THR A 112 -6.64 2.80 13.79
N ILE A 113 -6.85 2.11 12.67
CA ILE A 113 -6.59 2.65 11.34
C ILE A 113 -7.90 2.83 10.59
N ARG A 114 -7.88 3.78 9.65
CA ARG A 114 -8.94 4.01 8.67
C ARG A 114 -8.30 3.93 7.30
N VAL A 115 -8.94 3.21 6.40
CA VAL A 115 -8.50 3.05 5.01
C VAL A 115 -9.71 3.23 4.11
N ASP A 116 -9.49 3.69 2.89
CA ASP A 116 -10.56 3.75 1.91
C ASP A 116 -11.08 2.35 1.62
N ALA A 117 -12.40 2.20 1.56
CA ALA A 117 -13.04 0.94 1.21
C ALA A 117 -12.80 0.55 -0.25
N THR A 118 -12.47 1.55 -1.08
CA THR A 118 -12.02 1.42 -2.47
C THR A 118 -10.69 2.15 -2.62
N PRO A 119 -9.54 1.45 -2.71
CA PRO A 119 -8.22 2.09 -2.82
C PRO A 119 -8.09 3.00 -4.06
N ASP A 120 -7.46 4.17 -3.92
CA ASP A 120 -7.17 5.08 -5.05
C ASP A 120 -5.96 4.62 -5.87
N LEU A 121 -6.10 3.52 -6.60
CA LEU A 121 -5.03 2.95 -7.43
C LEU A 121 -4.54 3.88 -8.57
N THR A 122 -5.22 5.01 -8.79
CA THR A 122 -4.83 6.04 -9.77
C THR A 122 -4.02 7.19 -9.16
N GLY A 123 -3.98 7.24 -7.83
CA GLY A 123 -3.25 8.22 -7.03
C GLY A 123 -1.74 8.10 -7.15
N ASN A 124 -1.03 8.91 -6.36
CA ASN A 124 0.43 8.86 -6.36
C ASN A 124 0.92 7.71 -5.50
N THR A 125 2.09 7.18 -5.85
CA THR A 125 2.78 6.25 -4.96
C THR A 125 3.38 7.01 -3.79
N VAL A 126 3.17 6.55 -2.56
CA VAL A 126 3.70 7.19 -1.33
C VAL A 126 4.61 6.22 -0.59
N ALA A 127 5.84 6.65 -0.32
CA ALA A 127 6.79 5.83 0.44
C ALA A 127 6.22 5.54 1.84
N THR A 128 6.35 4.30 2.29
CA THR A 128 6.06 3.95 3.69
C THR A 128 7.03 4.67 4.63
N ASP A 129 6.52 5.04 5.81
CA ASP A 129 7.30 5.68 6.87
C ASP A 129 7.43 4.72 8.07
N PHE A 130 8.05 5.18 9.16
CA PHE A 130 8.09 4.47 10.43
C PHE A 130 6.69 4.21 10.99
N ASN A 131 6.64 3.28 11.95
CA ASN A 131 5.44 2.83 12.66
C ASN A 131 4.54 1.93 11.81
N THR A 132 3.30 1.76 12.27
CA THR A 132 2.29 0.91 11.65
C THR A 132 1.99 1.39 10.23
N ILE A 133 2.36 0.57 9.24
CA ILE A 133 2.03 0.73 7.82
C ILE A 133 0.84 -0.15 7.39
N GLY A 134 0.36 -0.99 8.30
CA GLY A 134 -0.77 -1.88 8.07
C GLY A 134 -1.09 -2.73 9.30
N ILE A 135 -2.19 -3.46 9.23
CA ILE A 135 -2.63 -4.39 10.27
C ILE A 135 -2.66 -5.80 9.67
N ALA A 136 -1.97 -6.73 10.34
CA ALA A 136 -1.95 -8.14 9.96
C ALA A 136 -3.27 -8.83 10.33
N VAL A 137 -3.55 -9.97 9.69
CA VAL A 137 -4.71 -10.82 10.02
C VAL A 137 -4.70 -11.28 11.49
N SER A 138 -3.52 -11.33 12.13
CA SER A 138 -3.40 -11.62 13.56
C SER A 138 -3.92 -10.49 14.46
N GLY A 139 -4.01 -9.25 13.94
CA GLY A 139 -4.30 -8.01 14.67
C GLY A 139 -3.06 -7.16 14.98
N SER A 140 -1.84 -7.68 14.86
CA SER A 140 -0.63 -6.90 15.16
C SER A 140 -0.25 -5.97 14.00
N SER A 141 0.58 -4.97 14.29
CA SER A 141 1.02 -4.02 13.28
C SER A 141 1.99 -4.65 12.27
N ILE A 142 1.97 -4.15 11.04
CA ILE A 142 2.98 -4.39 10.01
C ILE A 142 3.82 -3.13 9.92
N PHE A 143 5.14 -3.27 9.92
CA PHE A 143 6.14 -2.21 9.76
C PHE A 143 6.95 -2.47 8.47
N ASN A 144 7.60 -1.44 7.94
CA ASN A 144 8.45 -1.56 6.73
C ASN A 144 9.87 -2.06 7.06
N ASP A 145 10.82 -1.89 6.15
CA ASP A 145 12.22 -2.31 6.33
C ASP A 145 13.07 -1.42 7.25
N GLN A 146 12.43 -0.50 7.99
CA GLN A 146 13.10 0.47 8.85
C GLN A 146 12.81 0.24 10.34
N GLU A 147 13.84 0.38 11.17
CA GLU A 147 13.76 0.30 12.63
C GLU A 147 14.73 1.32 13.26
N GLY A 148 14.29 2.02 14.32
CA GLY A 148 15.14 2.93 15.09
C GLY A 148 15.80 4.08 14.28
N ALA A 149 15.13 4.59 13.25
CA ALA A 149 15.67 5.55 12.28
C ALA A 149 16.78 4.99 11.34
N GLY A 150 16.84 3.67 11.17
CA GLY A 150 17.79 2.97 10.31
C GLY A 150 17.19 1.72 9.66
N ALA A 151 18.03 0.92 9.01
CA ALA A 151 17.61 -0.35 8.40
C ALA A 151 17.35 -1.42 9.48
N LEU A 152 16.36 -2.28 9.23
CA LEU A 152 15.98 -3.42 10.08
C LEU A 152 17.16 -4.33 10.47
N ASP A 153 18.20 -4.45 9.63
CA ASP A 153 19.43 -5.19 9.92
C ASP A 153 20.01 -4.94 11.32
N GLN A 154 19.86 -3.71 11.82
CA GLN A 154 20.38 -3.31 13.12
C GLN A 154 19.60 -3.93 14.30
N ALA A 155 18.36 -4.34 14.07
CA ALA A 155 17.47 -4.97 15.04
C ALA A 155 17.21 -6.46 14.74
N ALA A 156 17.79 -7.03 13.69
CA ALA A 156 17.53 -8.40 13.24
C ALA A 156 17.67 -9.47 14.34
N ALA A 157 18.62 -9.29 15.27
CA ALA A 157 18.82 -10.21 16.39
C ALA A 157 17.67 -10.23 17.40
N SER A 158 16.83 -9.19 17.42
CA SER A 158 15.66 -9.09 18.29
C SER A 158 14.39 -9.63 17.66
N LEU A 159 14.41 -9.99 16.38
CA LEU A 159 13.24 -10.56 15.72
C LEU A 159 13.01 -11.98 16.23
N ASP A 160 11.76 -12.29 16.56
CA ASP A 160 11.31 -13.63 16.85
C ASP A 160 11.24 -14.49 15.58
N TRP A 161 10.94 -15.76 15.75
CA TRP A 161 10.86 -16.71 14.64
C TRP A 161 9.90 -16.35 13.51
N THR A 162 8.90 -15.51 13.80
CA THR A 162 7.90 -15.07 12.84
C THR A 162 8.19 -13.67 12.33
N GLY A 163 9.42 -13.18 12.54
CA GLY A 163 9.86 -11.95 11.89
C GLY A 163 9.35 -10.67 12.54
N ALA A 164 8.93 -10.75 13.80
CA ALA A 164 8.39 -9.65 14.55
C ALA A 164 9.17 -9.39 15.83
N HIS A 165 8.96 -8.21 16.39
CA HIS A 165 9.41 -7.90 17.74
C HIS A 165 8.53 -6.79 18.33
N ILE A 166 8.86 -6.36 19.54
CA ILE A 166 8.21 -5.20 20.16
C ILE A 166 9.26 -4.15 20.56
N GLY A 167 9.05 -2.92 20.09
CA GLY A 167 9.80 -1.74 20.54
C GLY A 167 9.15 -1.09 21.78
N PRO A 168 9.44 0.18 22.08
CA PRO A 168 8.76 0.91 23.17
C PRO A 168 7.25 1.13 22.91
N GLY A 169 6.77 0.85 21.71
CA GLY A 169 5.36 1.00 21.31
C GLY A 169 4.64 -0.34 21.27
N VAL A 170 4.53 -0.90 20.06
CA VAL A 170 3.67 -2.05 19.74
C VAL A 170 4.48 -3.25 19.25
N TYR A 171 3.94 -4.45 19.37
CA TYR A 171 4.43 -5.64 18.67
C TYR A 171 4.10 -5.55 17.19
N HIS A 172 5.07 -5.81 16.33
CA HIS A 172 4.94 -5.62 14.89
C HIS A 172 5.83 -6.55 14.07
N TYR A 173 5.32 -6.92 12.90
CA TYR A 173 6.06 -7.70 11.91
C TYR A 173 6.82 -6.78 10.96
N HIS A 174 8.09 -7.10 10.75
CA HIS A 174 8.88 -6.55 9.65
C HIS A 174 9.07 -7.56 8.52
N LEU A 175 9.11 -8.86 8.85
CA LEU A 175 9.36 -9.95 7.92
C LEU A 175 8.12 -10.84 7.76
N GLU A 176 8.16 -11.77 6.81
CA GLU A 176 7.13 -12.78 6.55
C GLU A 176 6.65 -13.43 7.86
N PRO A 177 5.38 -13.22 8.24
CA PRO A 177 4.82 -13.79 9.46
C PRO A 177 4.55 -15.30 9.33
N LYS A 178 5.60 -16.12 9.53
CA LYS A 178 5.57 -17.58 9.48
C LYS A 178 4.52 -18.26 10.36
N ALA A 179 3.95 -17.54 11.32
CA ALA A 179 2.81 -18.01 12.09
C ALA A 179 1.53 -18.24 11.26
N PHE A 180 1.35 -17.52 10.14
CA PHE A 180 0.14 -17.61 9.32
C PHE A 180 0.38 -17.45 7.81
N THR A 181 1.61 -17.19 7.37
CA THR A 181 2.03 -17.25 5.96
C THR A 181 3.47 -17.77 5.86
N ASP A 182 3.71 -18.82 5.09
CA ASP A 182 5.06 -19.37 4.85
C ASP A 182 5.15 -19.96 3.43
N ASP A 183 5.72 -19.19 2.51
CA ASP A 183 5.87 -19.57 1.10
C ASP A 183 4.52 -19.93 0.45
N ASP A 184 3.47 -19.15 0.71
CA ASP A 184 2.10 -19.43 0.29
C ASP A 184 1.38 -18.20 -0.27
N GLU A 185 0.10 -18.35 -0.56
CA GLU A 185 -0.82 -17.36 -1.08
C GLU A 185 -1.77 -16.76 -0.02
N GLU A 186 -1.49 -16.99 1.27
CA GLU A 186 -2.37 -16.60 2.36
C GLU A 186 -2.45 -15.07 2.52
N LEU A 187 -3.58 -14.59 3.06
CA LEU A 187 -3.72 -13.16 3.38
C LEU A 187 -2.85 -12.82 4.59
N VAL A 188 -2.01 -11.81 4.44
CA VAL A 188 -1.12 -11.33 5.50
C VAL A 188 -1.78 -10.21 6.29
N GLY A 189 -2.44 -9.28 5.61
CA GLY A 189 -3.08 -8.13 6.23
C GLY A 189 -3.52 -7.07 5.23
N ILE A 190 -3.76 -5.87 5.74
CA ILE A 190 -4.14 -4.70 4.96
C ILE A 190 -3.21 -3.53 5.28
N LEU A 191 -2.79 -2.79 4.26
CA LEU A 191 -1.93 -1.62 4.39
C LEU A 191 -2.74 -0.32 4.48
N LEU A 192 -2.09 0.79 4.86
CA LEU A 192 -2.78 2.07 5.09
C LEU A 192 -3.41 2.70 3.83
N ASP A 193 -3.06 2.23 2.64
CA ASP A 193 -3.70 2.62 1.38
C ASP A 193 -4.94 1.76 1.03
N GLY A 194 -5.36 0.87 1.94
CA GLY A 194 -6.53 0.02 1.76
C GLY A 194 -6.28 -1.21 0.89
N VAL A 195 -5.06 -1.42 0.41
CA VAL A 195 -4.71 -2.59 -0.42
C VAL A 195 -4.27 -3.76 0.46
N PHE A 196 -4.76 -4.96 0.12
CA PHE A 196 -4.40 -6.18 0.83
C PHE A 196 -2.99 -6.67 0.47
N LEU A 197 -2.30 -7.22 1.48
CA LEU A 197 -1.01 -7.87 1.35
C LEU A 197 -1.19 -9.39 1.48
N TYR A 198 -0.66 -10.13 0.50
CA TYR A 198 -0.66 -11.58 0.48
C TYR A 198 0.76 -12.15 0.62
N GLY A 199 0.83 -13.45 0.90
CA GLY A 199 2.07 -14.22 0.96
C GLY A 199 2.85 -14.19 -0.35
N ARG A 200 3.95 -14.94 -0.42
CA ARG A 200 4.88 -14.88 -1.56
C ARG A 200 4.29 -15.37 -2.88
N LYS A 201 3.26 -16.20 -2.86
CA LYS A 201 2.64 -16.80 -4.06
C LYS A 201 1.33 -16.11 -4.40
N CYS A 202 1.05 -16.05 -5.70
CA CYS A 202 -0.21 -15.56 -6.21
C CYS A 202 -1.21 -16.72 -6.32
N ASN A 203 -2.37 -16.58 -5.67
CA ASN A 203 -3.45 -17.58 -5.69
C ASN A 203 -3.86 -17.96 -7.13
N ALA A 204 -3.93 -17.00 -8.06
CA ALA A 204 -4.30 -17.25 -9.45
C ALA A 204 -3.32 -18.16 -10.21
N THR A 205 -2.04 -18.17 -9.81
CA THR A 205 -0.97 -18.90 -10.52
C THR A 205 -0.39 -20.07 -9.72
N GLY A 206 -0.59 -20.10 -8.40
CA GLY A 206 0.02 -21.05 -7.48
C GLY A 206 1.54 -20.93 -7.37
N THR A 207 2.11 -19.80 -7.83
CA THR A 207 3.56 -19.56 -7.83
C THR A 207 3.88 -18.09 -7.60
N TYR A 208 5.17 -17.75 -7.57
CA TYR A 208 5.62 -16.37 -7.36
C TYR A 208 5.20 -15.49 -8.55
N PRO A 209 4.55 -14.34 -8.31
CA PRO A 209 4.23 -13.39 -9.37
C PRO A 209 5.52 -12.90 -10.05
N THR A 210 5.45 -12.69 -11.37
CA THR A 210 6.61 -12.25 -12.18
C THR A 210 6.39 -10.91 -12.85
N ASP A 211 5.24 -10.30 -12.56
CA ASP A 211 4.68 -9.10 -13.16
C ASP A 211 4.34 -8.04 -12.09
N LEU A 212 4.98 -8.12 -10.92
CA LEU A 212 4.86 -7.11 -9.88
C LEU A 212 5.34 -5.74 -10.39
N ASP A 213 4.63 -4.69 -10.00
CA ASP A 213 5.03 -3.32 -10.23
C ASP A 213 6.09 -2.83 -9.22
N SER A 214 6.40 -1.53 -9.24
CA SER A 214 7.38 -0.94 -8.32
C SER A 214 6.96 -0.93 -6.85
N SER A 215 5.66 -1.07 -6.58
CA SER A 215 5.07 -1.13 -5.25
C SER A 215 5.02 -2.56 -4.70
N GLY A 216 5.33 -3.55 -5.55
CA GLY A 216 5.32 -4.97 -5.20
C GLY A 216 3.94 -5.60 -5.33
N GLY A 217 3.05 -4.99 -6.11
CA GLY A 217 1.69 -5.49 -6.34
C GLY A 217 1.39 -5.76 -7.82
N HIS A 218 0.26 -6.40 -8.06
CA HIS A 218 -0.27 -6.66 -9.39
C HIS A 218 -1.80 -6.85 -9.36
N VAL A 219 -2.43 -6.96 -10.53
CA VAL A 219 -3.87 -7.21 -10.67
C VAL A 219 -4.09 -8.68 -11.02
N SER A 220 -4.78 -9.42 -10.16
CA SER A 220 -5.18 -10.81 -10.42
C SER A 220 -6.32 -11.25 -9.48
N THR A 221 -6.82 -12.47 -9.62
CA THR A 221 -7.85 -13.03 -8.72
C THR A 221 -7.23 -13.54 -7.42
N THR A 222 -7.86 -13.26 -6.27
CA THR A 222 -7.46 -13.80 -4.97
C THR A 222 -8.47 -14.83 -4.49
N GLN A 223 -8.20 -15.48 -3.35
CA GLN A 223 -9.14 -16.39 -2.69
C GLN A 223 -10.41 -15.67 -2.16
N TYR A 224 -10.44 -14.33 -2.19
CA TYR A 224 -11.54 -13.51 -1.67
C TYR A 224 -12.33 -12.75 -2.74
N THR A 225 -11.97 -12.83 -4.02
CA THR A 225 -12.64 -12.04 -5.07
C THR A 225 -13.71 -12.77 -5.89
N ASP A 226 -13.99 -14.05 -5.60
CA ASP A 226 -14.94 -14.89 -6.37
C ASP A 226 -14.70 -14.85 -7.90
N GLY A 227 -13.41 -14.77 -8.29
CA GLY A 227 -13.00 -14.75 -9.69
C GLY A 227 -12.96 -13.36 -10.35
N ALA A 228 -13.31 -12.28 -9.63
CA ALA A 228 -12.99 -10.93 -10.06
C ALA A 228 -11.49 -10.62 -9.86
N GLU A 229 -10.91 -9.78 -10.71
CA GLU A 229 -9.53 -9.33 -10.54
C GLU A 229 -9.48 -8.11 -9.61
N GLU A 230 -8.49 -8.07 -8.72
CA GLU A 230 -8.21 -6.93 -7.84
C GLU A 230 -6.70 -6.65 -7.80
N TYR A 231 -6.34 -5.40 -7.51
CA TYR A 231 -4.95 -5.06 -7.21
C TYR A 231 -4.61 -5.47 -5.78
N HIS A 232 -3.48 -6.14 -5.59
CA HIS A 232 -2.98 -6.54 -4.28
C HIS A 232 -1.46 -6.66 -4.26
N TYR A 233 -0.89 -6.56 -3.06
CA TYR A 233 0.54 -6.71 -2.82
C TYR A 233 0.92 -8.14 -2.51
N HIS A 234 2.20 -8.45 -2.72
CA HIS A 234 2.83 -9.67 -2.28
C HIS A 234 4.05 -9.38 -1.41
N ILE A 235 4.26 -10.24 -0.41
CA ILE A 235 5.60 -10.44 0.14
C ILE A 235 6.52 -10.81 -1.03
N ILE A 236 7.53 -9.98 -1.30
CA ILE A 236 8.43 -10.22 -2.42
C ILE A 236 9.32 -11.42 -2.07
N ASN A 237 9.41 -12.39 -2.99
CA ASN A 237 10.27 -13.58 -2.84
C ASN A 237 11.75 -13.27 -3.10
N GLU A 238 12.26 -12.23 -2.45
CA GLU A 238 13.66 -11.83 -2.42
C GLU A 238 14.13 -11.81 -0.96
N VAL A 239 15.17 -12.59 -0.67
CA VAL A 239 15.71 -12.69 0.70
C VAL A 239 16.24 -11.33 1.13
N TYR A 240 15.71 -10.83 2.24
CA TYR A 240 16.15 -9.60 2.86
C TYR A 240 17.46 -9.79 3.61
N SER A 241 18.51 -9.19 3.06
CA SER A 241 19.82 -9.11 3.69
C SER A 241 20.32 -10.48 4.19
N THR A 242 21.01 -10.52 5.33
CA THR A 242 21.51 -11.74 5.97
C THR A 242 20.50 -12.40 6.90
N THR A 243 19.26 -11.88 6.99
CA THR A 243 18.23 -12.44 7.89
C THR A 243 17.78 -13.84 7.46
N GLY A 244 17.91 -14.17 6.16
CA GLY A 244 17.38 -15.41 5.61
C GLY A 244 15.85 -15.43 5.55
N SER A 245 15.21 -14.28 5.68
CA SER A 245 13.76 -14.09 5.62
C SER A 245 13.39 -13.07 4.54
N TYR A 246 12.10 -12.79 4.40
CA TYR A 246 11.52 -11.89 3.39
C TYR A 246 10.83 -10.73 4.10
N LEU A 247 10.92 -9.50 3.58
CA LEU A 247 10.22 -8.36 4.15
C LEU A 247 8.71 -8.53 3.97
N ALA A 248 7.93 -8.24 5.01
CA ALA A 248 6.47 -8.23 4.91
C ALA A 248 6.03 -7.22 3.85
N PHE A 249 6.55 -5.98 3.93
CA PHE A 249 6.34 -4.97 2.91
C PHE A 249 7.43 -3.88 2.99
N ALA A 250 7.94 -3.43 1.85
CA ALA A 250 8.88 -2.30 1.77
C ALA A 250 8.68 -1.42 0.52
N GLY A 251 7.60 -1.67 -0.23
CA GLY A 251 7.22 -0.83 -1.35
C GLY A 251 6.66 0.52 -0.88
N PRO A 252 6.53 1.50 -1.78
CA PRO A 252 5.55 2.56 -1.60
C PRO A 252 4.13 1.99 -1.71
N TYR A 253 3.16 2.66 -1.09
CA TYR A 253 1.74 2.48 -1.39
C TYR A 253 1.46 2.86 -2.85
N GLN A 254 0.45 2.24 -3.47
CA GLN A 254 0.10 2.34 -4.90
C GLN A 254 -1.01 3.37 -5.16
N GLY A 255 -1.42 4.14 -4.15
CA GLY A 255 -2.60 4.98 -4.28
C GLY A 255 -3.00 5.72 -3.02
N TYR A 256 -2.15 6.66 -2.56
CA TYR A 256 -2.33 7.39 -1.29
C TYR A 256 -2.30 8.92 -1.48
#